data_AF-X1BN88-F1
#
_entry.id   AF-X1BN88-F1
#
_cell.length_a   1.000
_cell.length_b   1.000
_cell.length_c   1.000
_cell.angle_alpha   90.00
_cell.angle_beta   90.00
_cell.angle_gamma   90.00
#
_symmetry.space_group_name_H-M   'P 1'
#
loop_
_entity.id
_entity.type
_entity.pdbx_description
1 polymer ?
#
loop_
_entity_poly.entity_id
_entity_poly.type
_entity_poly.pdbx_seq_one_letter_code
_entity_poly.pdbx_strand_id
1 'polypeptide(L)' 'MLVRSYTDVAAIPIREGMKKRVVIGPKEGAPNFVMRVFDQADGASSDYHSHDWEHEVFVLAGEGA' A
#
# COMPACT_ATOMS: atom_id res chain seq x y z
N MET A 1 -16.45 -7.01 12.51
CA MET A 1 -15.36 -7.57 11.69
C MET A 1 -15.50 -7.01 10.29
N LEU A 2 -14.48 -6.34 9.77
CA LEU A 2 -14.48 -5.81 8.41
C LEU A 2 -13.99 -6.90 7.45
N VAL A 3 -14.77 -7.23 6.44
CA VAL A 3 -14.41 -8.17 5.37
C VAL A 3 -14.79 -7.53 4.05
N ARG A 4 -13.81 -7.35 3.16
CA ARG A 4 -13.99 -6.79 1.80
C ARG A 4 -12.81 -7.17 0.92
N SER A 5 -12.99 -7.17 -0.40
CA SER A 5 -11.84 -7.28 -1.29
C SER A 5 -11.03 -5.98 -1.25
N TYR A 6 -9.70 -6.08 -1.34
CA TYR A 6 -8.86 -4.88 -1.46
C TYR A 6 -9.14 -4.13 -2.76
N THR A 7 -9.64 -4.82 -3.80
CA THR A 7 -9.99 -4.22 -5.09
C THR A 7 -11.20 -3.31 -5.01
N ASP A 8 -12.04 -3.45 -3.97
CA ASP A 8 -13.21 -2.60 -3.75
C ASP A 8 -12.83 -1.26 -3.12
N VAL A 9 -11.59 -1.11 -2.66
CA VAL A 9 -11.05 0.14 -2.11
C VAL A 9 -10.47 0.97 -3.24
N ALA A 10 -10.92 2.23 -3.35
CA ALA A 10 -10.46 3.15 -4.39
C ALA A 10 -8.93 3.32 -4.35
N ALA A 11 -8.30 3.14 -5.52
CA ALA A 11 -6.88 3.37 -5.70
C ALA A 11 -6.61 4.88 -5.82
N ILE A 12 -5.67 5.36 -5.01
CA ILE A 12 -5.24 6.76 -5.03
C ILE A 12 -3.89 6.82 -5.76
N PRO A 13 -3.78 7.56 -6.87
CA PRO A 13 -2.49 7.82 -7.50
C PRO A 13 -1.55 8.54 -6.51
N ILE A 14 -0.32 8.05 -6.37
CA ILE A 14 0.69 8.69 -5.51
C ILE A 14 1.84 9.30 -6.32
N ARG A 15 2.09 8.74 -7.51
CA ARG A 15 2.94 9.28 -8.58
C ARG A 15 2.64 8.55 -9.88
N GLU A 16 3.30 8.94 -10.96
CA GLU A 16 3.23 8.21 -12.22
C GLU A 16 3.61 6.74 -12.02
N GLY A 17 2.79 5.83 -12.54
CA GLY A 17 3.01 4.38 -12.40
C GLY A 17 2.80 3.79 -11.00
N MET A 18 2.46 4.57 -9.98
CA MET A 18 2.23 4.05 -8.62
C MET A 18 0.88 4.47 -8.03
N LYS A 19 0.16 3.49 -7.48
CA LYS A 19 -1.12 3.70 -6.80
C LYS A 19 -1.09 3.05 -5.43
N LYS A 20 -1.87 3.61 -4.51
CA LYS A 20 -2.01 3.10 -3.13
C LYS A 20 -3.48 2.96 -2.75
N ARG A 21 -3.80 1.90 -2.03
CA ARG A 21 -5.08 1.70 -1.31
C ARG A 21 -4.79 1.64 0.18
N VAL A 22 -5.54 2.39 0.98
CA VAL A 22 -5.53 2.23 2.44
C VAL A 22 -6.66 1.26 2.78
N VAL A 23 -6.33 -0.01 3.00
CA VAL A 23 -7.33 -1.07 3.14
C VAL A 23 -7.78 -1.26 4.59
N ILE A 24 -6.91 -0.94 5.56
CA ILE A 24 -7.25 -0.87 6.98
C ILE A 24 -6.46 0.29 7.59
N GLY A 25 -7.13 1.36 8.02
CA GLY A 25 -6.49 2.47 8.72
C GLY A 25 -7.36 3.01 9.87
N PRO A 26 -7.07 4.23 10.37
CA PRO A 26 -7.82 4.83 11.47
C PRO A 26 -9.32 4.95 11.18
N LYS A 27 -9.71 5.15 9.91
CA LYS A 27 -11.13 5.21 9.49
C LYS A 27 -11.86 3.87 9.63
N GLU A 28 -11.13 2.75 9.57
CA GLU A 28 -11.64 1.40 9.81
C GLU A 28 -11.49 0.96 11.27
N GLY A 29 -10.96 1.82 12.15
CA GLY A 29 -10.75 1.52 13.56
C GLY A 29 -9.46 0.74 13.85
N ALA A 30 -8.44 0.81 12.98
CA ALA A 30 -7.13 0.21 13.26
C ALA A 30 -6.41 1.00 14.38
N PRO A 31 -6.09 0.37 15.52
CA PRO A 31 -5.57 1.11 16.67
C PRO A 31 -4.03 1.26 16.66
N ASN A 32 -3.32 0.39 15.94
CA ASN A 32 -1.86 0.24 16.09
C ASN A 32 -1.07 0.45 14.80
N PHE A 33 -1.54 -0.10 13.68
CA PHE A 33 -0.84 0.00 12.39
C PHE A 33 -1.83 0.14 11.22
N VAL A 34 -1.31 0.52 10.06
CA VAL A 34 -2.10 0.73 8.83
C VAL A 34 -1.69 -0.29 7.77
N MET A 35 -2.67 -0.98 7.21
CA MET A 35 -2.46 -1.87 6.07
C MET A 35 -2.75 -1.14 4.76
N ARG A 36 -1.81 -1.23 3.83
CA ARG A 36 -1.87 -0.60 2.51
C ARG A 36 -1.54 -1.62 1.43
N VAL A 37 -2.18 -1.49 0.27
CA VAL A 37 -1.82 -2.24 -0.94
C VAL A 37 -1.29 -1.23 -1.96
N PHE A 38 -0.11 -1.51 -2.50
CA PHE A 38 0.51 -0.69 -3.53
C PHE A 38 0.51 -1.44 -4.85
N ASP A 39 0.12 -0.74 -5.92
CA ASP A 39 0.35 -1.19 -7.29
C ASP A 39 1.52 -0.38 -7.84
N GLN A 40 2.48 -1.07 -8.45
CA GLN A 40 3.67 -0.48 -9.06
C GLN A 40 3.78 -1.01 -10.48
N ALA A 41 3.75 -0.10 -11.45
CA ALA A 41 3.95 -0.43 -12.87
C ALA A 41 5.44 -0.64 -13.17
N ASP A 42 5.73 -1.35 -14.26
CA ASP A 42 7.07 -1.58 -14.75
C ASP A 42 7.87 -0.27 -14.86
N GLY A 43 9.09 -0.26 -14.31
CA GLY A 43 9.98 0.90 -14.29
C GLY A 43 9.64 1.98 -13.25
N ALA A 44 8.50 1.89 -12.56
CA ALA A 44 8.18 2.82 -11.48
C ALA A 44 8.86 2.40 -10.17
N SER A 45 9.44 3.34 -9.43
CA SER A 45 10.04 3.10 -8.13
C SER A 45 9.70 4.21 -7.12
N SER A 46 9.71 3.86 -5.84
CA SER A 46 9.83 4.86 -4.79
C SER A 46 11.26 5.38 -4.76
N ASP A 47 11.43 6.66 -4.43
CA ASP A 47 12.75 7.22 -4.20
C ASP A 47 13.42 6.52 -3.02
N TYR A 48 14.75 6.47 -3.00
CA TYR A 48 15.49 6.01 -1.83
C TYR A 48 15.26 6.97 -0.66
N HIS A 49 14.76 6.45 0.46
CA HIS A 49 14.43 7.25 1.64
C HIS A 49 14.48 6.41 2.93
N SER A 50 14.41 7.10 4.07
CA SER A 50 14.35 6.51 5.41
C SER A 50 13.39 7.28 6.31
N HIS A 51 12.87 6.62 7.33
CA HIS A 51 12.03 7.19 8.38
C HIS A 51 12.14 6.35 9.66
N ASP A 52 11.67 6.89 10.78
CA ASP A 52 11.79 6.32 12.12
C ASP A 52 10.69 5.30 12.48
N TRP A 53 9.84 4.94 11.52
CA TRP A 53 8.89 3.82 11.62
C TRP A 53 9.28 2.66 10.69
N GLU A 54 8.86 1.46 11.05
CA GLU A 54 9.08 0.23 10.29
C GLU A 54 8.18 0.12 9.04
N HIS A 55 8.58 -0.76 8.11
CA HIS A 55 7.66 -1.36 7.14
C HIS A 55 7.70 -2.86 7.28
N GLU A 56 6.52 -3.47 7.36
CA GLU A 56 6.34 -4.91 7.20
C GLU A 56 5.67 -5.15 5.84
N VAL A 57 6.41 -5.76 4.90
CA VAL A 57 6.00 -5.86 3.49
C VAL A 57 5.85 -7.33 3.10
N PHE A 58 4.76 -7.61 2.39
CA PHE A 58 4.53 -8.89 1.74
C PHE A 58 4.22 -8.67 0.26
N VAL A 59 4.95 -9.35 -0.63
CA VAL A 59 4.76 -9.24 -2.09
C VAL A 59 3.62 -10.16 -2.49
N LEU A 60 2.51 -9.56 -2.94
CA LEU A 60 1.32 -10.30 -3.38
C LEU A 60 1.46 -10.87 -4.80
N ALA A 61 2.15 -10.14 -5.68
CA ALA A 61 2.38 -10.51 -7.08
C ALA A 61 3.54 -9.70 -7.68
N GLY A 62 4.15 -10.25 -8.73
CA GLY A 62 5.27 -9.63 -9.43
C GLY A 62 6.63 -9.83 -8.75
N GLU A 63 7.65 -9.21 -9.32
CA GLU A 63 9.02 -9.22 -8.84
C GLU A 63 9.67 -7.85 -9.03
N GLY A 64 10.70 -7.56 -8.23
CA GLY A 64 11.56 -6.38 -8.40
C GLY A 64 12.80 -6.74 -9.22
N ALA A 65 13.43 -5.74 -9.83
CA ALA A 65 14.73 -5.88 -10.49
C ALA A 65 15.89 -5.87 -9.50
#